data_AF-A0A7J2T7M2-F1
#
_entry.id   AF-A0A7J2T7M2-F1
#
_cell.length_a   1.000
_cell.length_b   1.000
_cell.length_c   1.000
_cell.angle_alpha   90.00
_cell.angle_beta   90.00
_cell.angle_gamma   90.00
#
_symmetry.space_group_name_H-M   'P 1'
#
loop_
_entity.id
_entity.type
_entity.pdbx_description
1 polymer ?
#
loop_
_entity_poly.entity_id
_entity_poly.type
_entity_poly.pdbx_seq_one_letter_code
_entity_poly.pdbx_strand_id
1 'polypeptide(L)'
;MRVIKNTLMKRAIEKCEDKPKLKELEKYLTGSNIFLFTNLNPFKLALTLEKSKVFTAAKAGDIAPSDIVVPSGNTGFPPGPVISQLNEVGLPTRIESGSVWITKDTVVAKKGEVISEKLASVLSKLGIKPIETGLMMRVVYADGLIIEDKDLNLDIEGVKKQLESAQSEAFKLSIGIAYPTRENIRALIQIAHLEAYALSIGAVIPTRETIREIIQRAYIEMLSLSSRLSSLEENIKQLEKG
;
A
#
# COMPACT_ATOMS: atom_id res chain seq x y z
N MET A 1 21.38 -25.40 1.28
CA MET A 1 22.08 -24.28 1.93
C MET A 1 23.46 -24.76 2.36
N ARG A 2 24.54 -24.07 2.00
CA ARG A 2 25.90 -24.40 2.41
C ARG A 2 26.61 -23.15 2.91
N VAL A 3 27.25 -23.27 4.07
CA VAL A 3 28.13 -22.23 4.61
C VAL A 3 29.53 -22.49 4.06
N ILE A 4 30.04 -21.58 3.24
CA ILE A 4 31.33 -21.72 2.56
C ILE A 4 32.15 -20.46 2.86
N LYS A 5 33.46 -20.62 3.10
CA LYS A 5 34.35 -19.46 3.25
C LYS A 5 34.39 -18.66 1.96
N ASN A 6 34.33 -17.33 2.06
CA ASN A 6 34.35 -16.44 0.89
C ASN A 6 35.57 -16.68 -0.02
N THR A 7 36.73 -17.02 0.56
CA THR A 7 37.95 -17.34 -0.21
C THR A 7 37.83 -18.60 -1.06
N LEU A 8 37.12 -19.63 -0.58
CA LEU A 8 36.85 -20.84 -1.35
C LEU A 8 35.84 -20.56 -2.46
N MET A 9 34.83 -19.74 -2.18
CA MET A 9 33.84 -19.37 -3.19
C MET A 9 34.48 -18.55 -4.34
N LYS A 10 35.37 -17.60 -4.03
CA LYS A 10 36.13 -16.85 -5.05
C LYS A 10 36.91 -17.78 -5.98
N ARG A 11 37.69 -18.72 -5.42
CA ARG A 11 38.41 -19.73 -6.21
C ARG A 11 37.50 -20.61 -7.06
N ALA A 12 36.29 -20.92 -6.57
CA ALA A 12 35.31 -21.70 -7.32
C ALA A 12 34.73 -20.91 -8.49
N ILE A 13 34.46 -19.60 -8.30
CA ILE A 13 34.00 -18.69 -9.35
C ILE A 13 35.08 -18.52 -10.43
N GLU A 14 36.35 -18.33 -10.04
CA GLU A 14 37.48 -18.24 -10.99
C GLU A 14 37.62 -19.47 -11.88
N LYS A 15 37.35 -20.66 -11.34
CA LYS A 15 37.42 -21.92 -12.09
C LYS A 15 36.19 -22.21 -12.95
N CYS A 16 35.08 -21.50 -12.72
CA CYS A 16 33.84 -21.68 -13.46
C CYS A 16 33.78 -20.67 -14.62
N GLU A 17 34.46 -20.97 -15.73
CA GLU A 17 34.45 -20.15 -16.95
C GLU A 17 33.17 -20.32 -17.77
N ASP A 18 32.42 -21.41 -17.55
CA ASP A 18 31.23 -21.77 -18.33
C ASP A 18 30.01 -20.86 -18.10
N LYS A 19 30.06 -19.97 -17.09
CA LYS A 19 28.90 -19.16 -16.66
C LYS A 19 29.14 -17.66 -16.86
N PRO A 20 28.35 -16.99 -17.73
CA PRO A 20 28.52 -15.57 -18.01
C PRO A 20 28.25 -14.72 -16.76
N LYS A 21 28.99 -13.62 -16.60
CA LYS A 21 28.86 -12.62 -15.51
C LYS A 21 29.06 -13.14 -14.08
N LEU A 22 29.45 -14.40 -13.86
CA LEU A 22 29.66 -14.93 -12.50
C LEU A 22 30.76 -14.18 -11.72
N LYS A 23 31.75 -13.60 -12.41
CA LYS A 23 32.84 -12.80 -11.81
C LYS A 23 32.35 -11.55 -11.08
N GLU A 24 31.21 -10.98 -11.50
CA GLU A 24 30.64 -9.79 -10.83
C GLU A 24 30.12 -10.11 -9.42
N LEU A 25 29.79 -11.38 -9.14
CA LEU A 25 29.35 -11.85 -7.82
C LEU A 25 30.43 -11.67 -6.74
N GLU A 26 31.71 -11.63 -7.13
CA GLU A 26 32.84 -11.50 -6.19
C GLU A 26 32.78 -10.23 -5.34
N LYS A 27 32.20 -9.16 -5.88
CA LYS A 27 32.02 -7.87 -5.18
C LYS A 27 31.13 -8.01 -3.94
N TYR A 28 30.20 -8.96 -3.97
CA TYR A 28 29.22 -9.16 -2.90
C TYR A 28 29.67 -10.20 -1.86
N LEU A 29 30.81 -10.87 -2.07
CA LEU A 29 31.39 -11.85 -1.14
C LEU A 29 32.09 -11.20 0.06
N THR A 30 31.40 -10.29 0.75
CA THR A 30 31.89 -9.54 1.92
C THR A 30 31.06 -9.90 3.16
N GLY A 31 31.73 -10.19 4.28
CA GLY A 31 31.08 -10.59 5.54
C GLY A 31 30.70 -12.08 5.62
N SER A 32 29.80 -12.40 6.56
CA SER A 32 29.28 -13.76 6.75
C SER A 32 28.22 -14.08 5.69
N ASN A 33 28.57 -14.96 4.74
CA ASN A 33 27.69 -15.32 3.64
C ASN A 33 27.25 -16.77 3.74
N ILE A 34 26.04 -17.02 3.25
CA ILE A 34 25.49 -18.36 3.09
C ILE A 34 25.06 -18.54 1.65
N PHE A 35 25.45 -19.66 1.05
CA PHE A 35 25.15 -19.96 -0.35
C PHE A 35 23.96 -20.93 -0.43
N LEU A 36 22.95 -20.54 -1.21
CA LEU A 36 21.79 -21.37 -1.49
C LEU A 36 21.77 -21.70 -2.98
N PHE A 37 21.93 -22.98 -3.29
CA PHE A 37 21.81 -23.50 -4.63
C PHE A 37 20.46 -24.18 -4.76
N THR A 38 19.65 -23.73 -5.71
CA THR A 38 18.32 -24.29 -5.99
C THR A 38 17.99 -24.09 -7.47
N ASN A 39 17.14 -24.95 -8.01
CA ASN A 39 16.61 -24.83 -9.36
C ASN A 39 15.27 -24.05 -9.38
N LEU A 40 14.88 -23.47 -8.24
CA LEU A 40 13.66 -22.67 -8.14
C LEU A 40 13.88 -21.27 -8.71
N ASN A 41 12.80 -20.68 -9.23
CA ASN A 41 12.79 -19.30 -9.68
C ASN A 41 13.23 -18.36 -8.52
N PRO A 42 14.11 -17.38 -8.80
CA PRO A 42 14.69 -16.50 -7.78
C PRO A 42 13.64 -15.68 -7.02
N PHE A 43 12.59 -15.21 -7.68
CA PHE A 43 11.50 -14.45 -7.06
C PHE A 43 10.63 -15.33 -6.16
N LYS A 44 10.32 -16.55 -6.62
CA LYS A 44 9.56 -17.50 -5.80
C LYS A 44 10.34 -17.90 -4.54
N LEU A 45 11.66 -18.04 -4.68
CA LEU A 45 12.55 -18.32 -3.56
C LEU A 45 12.56 -17.15 -2.56
N ALA A 46 12.68 -15.91 -3.05
CA ALA A 46 12.62 -14.70 -2.22
C ALA A 46 11.32 -14.64 -1.41
N LEU A 47 10.17 -14.80 -2.07
CA LEU A 47 8.86 -14.82 -1.42
C LEU A 47 8.72 -15.96 -0.39
N THR A 48 9.34 -17.11 -0.65
CA THR A 48 9.33 -18.24 0.30
C THR A 48 10.17 -17.94 1.53
N LEU A 49 11.33 -17.31 1.34
CA LEU A 49 12.22 -16.89 2.42
C LEU A 49 11.61 -15.78 3.27
N GLU A 50 10.93 -14.82 2.64
CA GLU A 50 10.17 -13.79 3.34
C GLU A 50 9.05 -14.38 4.21
N LYS A 51 8.29 -15.34 3.67
CA LYS A 51 7.26 -16.06 4.44
C LYS A 51 7.83 -16.89 5.59
N SER A 52 9.08 -17.31 5.47
CA SER A 52 9.78 -18.09 6.51
C SER A 52 10.42 -17.22 7.61
N LYS A 53 10.34 -15.88 7.50
CA LYS A 53 10.80 -14.98 8.56
C LYS A 53 10.00 -15.26 9.84
N VAL A 54 10.71 -15.40 10.95
CA VAL A 54 10.10 -15.62 12.26
C VAL A 54 10.32 -14.41 13.14
N PHE A 55 9.25 -14.00 13.81
CA PHE A 55 9.31 -12.97 14.82
C PHE A 55 9.91 -13.55 16.09
N THR A 56 10.97 -12.92 16.57
CA THR A 56 11.69 -13.28 17.79
C THR A 56 11.63 -12.16 18.81
N ALA A 57 11.71 -12.53 20.10
CA ALA A 57 11.77 -11.56 21.18
C ALA A 57 13.10 -10.79 21.09
N ALA A 58 13.05 -9.49 21.41
CA ALA A 58 14.24 -8.66 21.43
C ALA A 58 15.22 -9.08 22.52
N LYS A 59 16.51 -9.08 22.22
CA LYS A 59 17.58 -9.25 23.21
C LYS A 59 18.16 -7.90 23.61
N ALA A 60 18.80 -7.87 24.77
CA ALA A 60 19.51 -6.68 25.23
C ALA A 60 20.62 -6.32 24.25
N GLY A 61 20.65 -5.05 23.81
CA GLY A 61 21.66 -4.55 22.86
C GLY A 61 21.30 -4.74 21.38
N ASP A 62 20.16 -5.34 21.06
CA ASP A 62 19.68 -5.39 19.68
C ASP A 62 19.25 -3.99 19.21
N ILE A 63 19.41 -3.74 17.91
CA ILE A 63 18.93 -2.51 17.25
C ILE A 63 17.52 -2.77 16.71
N ALA A 64 16.57 -1.91 17.04
CA ALA A 64 15.19 -2.04 16.57
C ALA A 64 15.11 -1.94 15.03
N PRO A 65 14.68 -3.00 14.29
CA PRO A 65 14.62 -2.97 12.82
C PRO A 65 13.44 -2.13 12.29
N SER A 66 12.40 -1.97 13.10
CA SER A 66 11.19 -1.19 12.86
C SER A 66 10.71 -0.58 14.18
N ASP A 67 9.72 0.31 14.11
CA ASP A 67 9.12 0.92 15.30
C ASP A 67 8.41 -0.15 16.14
N ILE A 68 8.83 -0.29 17.39
CA ILE A 68 8.27 -1.29 18.31
C ILE A 68 7.05 -0.67 18.98
N VAL A 69 5.88 -1.13 18.58
CA VAL A 69 4.59 -0.69 19.14
C VAL A 69 4.06 -1.76 20.09
N VAL A 70 3.71 -1.34 21.30
CA VAL A 70 2.99 -2.19 22.26
C VAL A 70 1.50 -1.81 22.20
N PRO A 71 0.61 -2.73 21.81
CA PRO A 71 -0.82 -2.45 21.75
C PRO A 71 -1.42 -2.29 23.15
N SER A 72 -2.46 -1.47 23.25
CA SER A 72 -3.30 -1.35 24.42
C SER A 72 -4.06 -2.66 24.66
N GLY A 73 -4.18 -3.05 25.92
CA GLY A 73 -4.81 -4.31 26.27
C GLY A 73 -4.43 -4.84 27.65
N ASN A 74 -5.09 -5.94 28.02
CA ASN A 74 -4.83 -6.64 29.27
C ASN A 74 -3.49 -7.38 29.18
N THR A 75 -2.60 -7.15 30.14
CA THR A 75 -1.35 -7.90 30.22
C THR A 75 -1.50 -9.23 30.98
N GLY A 76 -2.60 -9.41 31.72
CA GLY A 76 -2.87 -10.60 32.53
C GLY A 76 -1.97 -10.76 33.76
N PHE A 77 -1.08 -9.81 34.03
CA PHE A 77 -0.22 -9.85 35.20
C PHE A 77 -0.90 -9.25 36.43
N PRO A 78 -0.71 -9.84 37.63
CA PRO A 78 -1.25 -9.29 38.87
C PRO A 78 -0.57 -7.95 39.21
N PRO A 79 -1.29 -7.04 39.89
CA PRO A 79 -0.74 -5.76 40.32
C PRO A 79 0.41 -5.99 41.31
N GLY A 80 1.58 -5.45 41.00
CA GLY A 80 2.80 -5.69 41.77
C GLY A 80 4.01 -4.98 41.14
N PRO A 81 5.24 -5.48 41.33
CA PRO A 81 6.46 -4.84 40.83
C PRO A 81 6.53 -4.73 39.30
N VAL A 82 5.67 -5.46 38.58
CA VAL A 82 5.50 -5.35 37.13
C VAL A 82 5.00 -3.97 36.68
N ILE A 83 4.25 -3.26 37.53
CA ILE A 83 3.75 -1.91 37.21
C ILE A 83 4.93 -0.92 37.10
N SER A 84 5.85 -0.99 38.06
CA SER A 84 7.06 -0.16 38.04
C SER A 84 7.94 -0.47 36.82
N GLN A 85 8.09 -1.75 36.47
CA GLN A 85 8.85 -2.17 35.29
C GLN A 85 8.24 -1.67 33.97
N LEU A 86 6.91 -1.65 33.86
CA LEU A 86 6.21 -1.15 32.66
C LEU A 86 6.29 0.37 32.55
N ASN A 87 6.09 1.09 33.66
CA ASN A 87 6.20 2.55 33.69
C ASN A 87 7.64 3.04 33.43
N GLU A 88 8.67 2.32 33.91
CA GLU A 88 10.08 2.63 33.63
C GLU A 88 10.41 2.58 32.13
N VAL A 89 9.69 1.75 31.38
CA VAL A 89 9.84 1.58 29.94
C VAL A 89 8.95 2.54 29.15
N GLY A 90 8.23 3.44 29.84
CA GLY A 90 7.38 4.46 29.24
C GLY A 90 5.99 3.96 28.84
N LEU A 91 5.57 2.78 29.30
CA LEU A 91 4.23 2.24 29.04
C LEU A 91 3.23 2.72 30.09
N PRO A 92 2.19 3.48 29.71
CA PRO A 92 1.20 3.97 30.66
C PRO A 92 0.24 2.83 31.05
N THR A 93 0.30 2.42 32.32
CA THR A 93 -0.49 1.30 32.85
C THR A 93 -1.56 1.74 33.85
N ARG A 94 -2.66 0.98 33.90
CA ARG A 94 -3.77 1.13 34.87
C ARG A 94 -4.13 -0.23 35.43
N ILE A 95 -4.58 -0.28 36.68
CA ILE A 95 -5.10 -1.51 37.29
C ILE A 95 -6.60 -1.59 36.96
N GLU A 96 -7.01 -2.66 36.28
CA GLU A 96 -8.43 -2.95 36.01
C GLU A 96 -8.71 -4.43 36.31
N SER A 97 -9.81 -4.69 37.02
CA SER A 97 -10.28 -6.06 37.32
C SER A 97 -9.21 -6.99 37.92
N GLY A 98 -8.32 -6.45 38.77
CA GLY A 98 -7.26 -7.22 39.43
C GLY A 98 -6.07 -7.59 38.53
N SER A 99 -5.95 -7.02 37.33
CA SER A 99 -4.82 -7.19 36.40
C SER A 99 -4.28 -5.83 35.91
N VAL A 100 -3.03 -5.82 35.44
CA VAL A 100 -2.41 -4.63 34.85
C VAL A 100 -2.82 -4.46 33.38
N TRP A 101 -3.32 -3.29 33.03
CA TRP A 101 -3.81 -2.94 31.70
C TRP A 101 -2.97 -1.81 31.07
N ILE A 102 -2.67 -1.91 29.78
CA ILE A 102 -1.98 -0.86 29.02
C ILE A 102 -3.03 0.09 28.43
N THR A 103 -2.97 1.37 28.82
CA THR A 103 -4.03 2.35 28.50
C THR A 103 -4.06 2.80 27.05
N LYS A 104 -2.92 2.87 26.37
CA LYS A 104 -2.83 3.31 24.96
C LYS A 104 -1.66 2.65 24.25
N ASP A 105 -1.83 2.49 22.94
CA ASP A 105 -0.78 2.05 22.03
C ASP A 105 0.40 3.02 22.14
N THR A 106 1.56 2.50 22.50
CA THR A 106 2.76 3.32 22.75
C THR A 106 3.96 2.75 22.02
N VAL A 107 4.68 3.63 21.31
CA VAL A 107 5.95 3.28 20.67
C VAL A 107 7.03 3.30 21.74
N VAL A 108 7.61 2.13 22.04
CA VAL A 108 8.62 1.96 23.11
C VAL A 108 10.05 2.11 22.61
N ALA A 109 10.27 1.88 21.32
CA ALA A 109 11.55 2.15 20.65
C ALA A 109 11.29 2.46 19.18
N LYS A 110 11.96 3.49 18.67
CA LYS A 110 11.94 3.83 17.25
C LYS A 110 12.95 2.98 16.46
N LYS A 111 12.75 2.89 15.15
CA LYS A 111 13.70 2.27 14.23
C LYS A 111 15.12 2.84 14.43
N GLY A 112 16.08 1.94 14.69
CA GLY A 112 17.49 2.29 14.90
C GLY A 112 17.89 2.57 16.35
N GLU A 113 16.95 2.57 17.31
CA GLU A 113 17.28 2.70 18.73
C GLU A 113 17.76 1.37 19.33
N VAL A 114 18.68 1.47 20.29
CA VAL A 114 19.22 0.32 21.01
C VAL A 114 18.25 -0.11 22.09
N ILE A 115 17.88 -1.40 22.07
CA ILE A 115 16.95 -1.97 23.02
C ILE A 115 17.66 -2.19 24.35
N SER A 116 17.19 -1.50 25.39
CA SER A 116 17.65 -1.67 26.76
C SER A 116 17.26 -3.03 27.31
N GLU A 117 18.08 -3.60 28.20
CA GLU A 117 17.83 -4.92 28.82
C GLU A 117 16.46 -5.01 29.53
N LYS A 118 16.06 -3.91 30.19
CA LYS A 118 14.74 -3.78 30.83
C LYS A 118 13.59 -3.86 29.81
N LEU A 119 13.72 -3.15 28.69
CA LEU A 119 12.74 -3.13 27.59
C LEU A 119 12.63 -4.52 26.94
N ALA A 120 13.75 -5.17 26.65
CA ALA A 120 13.80 -6.53 26.13
C ALA A 120 13.09 -7.55 27.05
N SER A 121 13.34 -7.43 28.36
CA SER A 121 12.71 -8.28 29.38
C SER A 121 11.19 -8.08 29.44
N VAL A 122 10.73 -6.82 29.38
CA VAL A 122 9.30 -6.48 29.37
C VAL A 122 8.61 -6.97 28.10
N LEU A 123 9.20 -6.73 26.93
CA LEU A 123 8.67 -7.21 25.64
C LEU A 123 8.56 -8.73 25.59
N SER A 124 9.57 -9.43 26.11
CA SER A 124 9.57 -10.89 26.22
C SER A 124 8.45 -11.39 27.15
N LYS A 125 8.21 -10.71 28.28
CA LYS A 125 7.11 -11.03 29.21
C LYS A 125 5.73 -10.79 28.58
N LEU A 126 5.57 -9.70 27.83
CA LEU A 126 4.34 -9.38 27.10
C LEU A 126 4.11 -10.29 25.88
N GLY A 127 5.06 -11.16 25.54
CA GLY A 127 4.99 -12.04 24.37
C GLY A 127 5.13 -11.30 23.04
N ILE A 128 5.53 -10.02 23.05
CA ILE A 128 5.71 -9.20 21.87
C ILE A 128 7.09 -9.52 21.28
N LYS A 129 7.10 -9.90 20.00
CA LYS A 129 8.30 -10.33 19.28
C LYS A 129 8.59 -9.35 18.14
N PRO A 130 9.29 -8.24 18.41
CA PRO A 130 9.42 -7.16 17.44
C PRO A 130 10.57 -7.36 16.45
N ILE A 131 11.46 -8.33 16.69
CA ILE A 131 12.62 -8.53 15.83
C ILE A 131 12.30 -9.61 14.81
N GLU A 132 12.27 -9.23 13.54
CA GLU A 132 12.26 -10.15 12.42
C GLU A 132 13.62 -10.84 12.31
N THR A 133 13.67 -12.12 12.68
CA THR A 133 14.83 -12.97 12.41
C THR A 133 14.53 -13.84 11.21
N GLY A 134 15.28 -13.64 10.13
CA GLY A 134 15.14 -14.45 8.93
C GLY A 134 16.32 -14.29 7.98
N LEU A 135 16.35 -15.16 6.98
CA LEU A 135 17.34 -15.11 5.93
C LEU A 135 16.93 -14.04 4.92
N MET A 136 17.77 -13.03 4.73
CA MET A 136 17.62 -12.05 3.66
C MET A 136 18.51 -12.43 2.47
N MET A 137 17.96 -12.39 1.27
CA MET A 137 18.69 -12.68 0.05
C MET A 137 19.42 -11.42 -0.42
N ARG A 138 20.74 -11.39 -0.27
CA ARG A 138 21.52 -10.21 -0.67
C ARG A 138 21.65 -10.08 -2.19
N VAL A 139 21.96 -11.19 -2.87
CA VAL A 139 22.19 -11.26 -4.32
C VAL A 139 21.79 -12.62 -4.84
N VAL A 140 21.22 -12.66 -6.04
CA VAL A 140 20.88 -13.88 -6.76
C VAL A 140 21.58 -13.91 -8.09
N TYR A 141 22.11 -15.08 -8.43
CA TYR A 141 22.59 -15.36 -9.77
C TYR A 141 21.61 -16.32 -10.46
N ALA A 142 20.97 -15.88 -11.53
CA ALA A 142 20.04 -16.67 -12.33
C ALA A 142 20.33 -16.46 -13.82
N ASP A 143 20.62 -17.53 -14.56
CA ASP A 143 20.80 -17.54 -16.02
C ASP A 143 21.69 -16.42 -16.58
N GLY A 144 22.80 -16.11 -15.90
CA GLY A 144 23.76 -15.08 -16.34
C GLY A 144 23.38 -13.65 -15.94
N LEU A 145 22.33 -13.48 -15.14
CA LEU A 145 21.93 -12.22 -14.53
C LEU A 145 22.21 -12.23 -13.04
N ILE A 146 22.72 -11.10 -12.54
CA ILE A 146 22.84 -10.81 -11.12
C ILE A 146 21.69 -9.91 -10.75
N ILE A 147 20.87 -10.36 -9.82
CA ILE A 147 19.71 -9.62 -9.32
C ILE A 147 19.99 -9.26 -7.87
N GLU A 148 19.95 -7.97 -7.56
CA GLU A 148 20.11 -7.47 -6.20
C GLU A 148 18.81 -7.59 -5.41
N ASP A 149 18.91 -7.56 -4.08
CA ASP A 149 17.76 -7.59 -3.16
C ASP A 149 16.65 -6.57 -3.53
N LYS A 150 17.04 -5.36 -3.94
CA LYS A 150 16.12 -4.29 -4.34
C LYS A 150 15.25 -4.65 -5.54
N ASP A 151 15.84 -5.35 -6.51
CA ASP A 151 15.15 -5.77 -7.73
C ASP A 151 14.35 -7.06 -7.51
N LEU A 152 14.65 -7.79 -6.44
CA LEU A 152 13.98 -9.02 -6.05
C LEU A 152 12.62 -8.76 -5.38
N ASN A 153 12.49 -7.62 -4.70
CA ASN A 153 11.27 -7.22 -4.02
C ASN A 153 10.25 -6.66 -5.02
N LEU A 154 9.55 -7.56 -5.71
CA LEU A 154 8.50 -7.21 -6.66
C LEU A 154 7.20 -6.90 -5.91
N ASP A 155 6.80 -5.63 -5.93
CA ASP A 155 5.46 -5.21 -5.53
C ASP A 155 4.44 -5.57 -6.63
N ILE A 156 3.90 -6.79 -6.54
CA ILE A 156 2.90 -7.31 -7.48
C ILE A 156 1.64 -6.43 -7.49
N GLU A 157 1.27 -5.88 -6.34
CA GLU A 157 0.07 -5.05 -6.20
C GLU A 157 0.28 -3.66 -6.83
N GLY A 158 1.45 -3.07 -6.62
CA GLY A 158 1.87 -1.84 -7.30
C GLY A 158 1.88 -1.97 -8.81
N VAL A 159 2.47 -3.04 -9.35
CA VAL A 159 2.49 -3.29 -10.80
C VAL A 159 1.09 -3.50 -11.37
N LYS A 160 0.23 -4.25 -10.66
CA LYS A 160 -1.16 -4.44 -11.06
C LYS A 160 -1.90 -3.11 -11.14
N LYS A 161 -1.75 -2.25 -10.13
CA LYS A 161 -2.38 -0.93 -10.10
C LYS A 161 -1.88 -0.03 -11.23
N GLN A 162 -0.58 -0.05 -11.52
CA GLN A 162 -0.01 0.69 -12.65
C GLN A 162 -0.59 0.23 -13.98
N LEU A 163 -0.78 -1.08 -14.17
CA LEU A 163 -1.38 -1.63 -15.38
C LEU A 163 -2.85 -1.21 -15.53
N GLU A 164 -3.63 -1.28 -14.45
CA GLU A 164 -5.02 -0.82 -14.42
C GLU A 164 -5.15 0.68 -14.74
N SER A 165 -4.25 1.50 -14.17
CA SER A 165 -4.17 2.93 -14.47
C SER A 165 -3.82 3.19 -15.93
N ALA A 166 -2.79 2.52 -16.46
CA ALA A 166 -2.36 2.67 -17.86
C ALA A 166 -3.48 2.26 -18.85
N GLN A 167 -4.19 1.17 -18.58
CA GLN A 167 -5.34 0.76 -19.38
C GLN A 167 -6.45 1.82 -19.34
N SER A 168 -6.77 2.33 -18.15
CA SER A 168 -7.81 3.35 -17.97
C SER A 168 -7.46 4.65 -18.69
N GLU A 169 -6.20 5.07 -18.62
CA GLU A 169 -5.69 6.27 -19.30
C GLU A 169 -5.71 6.11 -20.82
N ALA A 170 -5.24 4.97 -21.33
CA ALA A 170 -5.30 4.67 -22.76
C ALA A 170 -6.74 4.65 -23.28
N PHE A 171 -7.67 4.07 -22.51
CA PHE A 171 -9.09 4.05 -22.86
C PHE A 171 -9.70 5.46 -22.88
N LYS A 172 -9.42 6.28 -21.87
CA LYS A 172 -9.85 7.68 -21.82
C LYS A 172 -9.30 8.48 -23.00
N LEU A 173 -8.01 8.33 -23.30
CA LEU A 173 -7.39 8.99 -24.44
C LEU A 173 -8.10 8.60 -25.73
N SER A 174 -8.30 7.30 -25.96
CA SER A 174 -8.95 6.79 -27.17
C SER A 174 -10.36 7.32 -27.34
N ILE A 175 -11.13 7.45 -26.26
CA ILE A 175 -12.46 8.08 -26.29
C ILE A 175 -12.35 9.58 -26.58
N GLY A 176 -11.44 10.29 -25.92
CA GLY A 176 -11.29 11.73 -26.06
C GLY A 176 -10.90 12.18 -27.47
N ILE A 177 -10.08 11.38 -28.18
CA ILE A 177 -9.75 11.63 -29.59
C ILE A 177 -10.75 11.02 -30.58
N ALA A 178 -11.82 10.40 -30.10
CA ALA A 178 -12.80 9.66 -30.89
C ALA A 178 -12.18 8.58 -31.81
N TYR A 179 -11.10 7.91 -31.37
CA TYR A 179 -10.45 6.85 -32.15
C TYR A 179 -11.14 5.51 -31.89
N PRO A 180 -11.75 4.88 -32.93
CA PRO A 180 -12.54 3.67 -32.75
C PRO A 180 -11.66 2.43 -32.60
N THR A 181 -11.77 1.77 -31.44
CA THR A 181 -11.25 0.43 -31.15
C THR A 181 -12.40 -0.54 -30.90
N ARG A 182 -12.12 -1.85 -30.89
CA ARG A 182 -13.16 -2.88 -30.68
C ARG A 182 -13.82 -2.74 -29.31
N GLU A 183 -13.05 -2.30 -28.33
CA GLU A 183 -13.44 -2.19 -26.93
C GLU A 183 -14.25 -0.91 -26.67
N ASN A 184 -14.01 0.17 -27.41
CA ASN A 184 -14.62 1.48 -27.14
C ASN A 184 -15.75 1.87 -28.11
N ILE A 185 -15.92 1.18 -29.25
CA ILE A 185 -16.83 1.61 -30.32
C ILE A 185 -18.28 1.76 -29.85
N ARG A 186 -18.74 0.86 -28.98
CA ARG A 186 -20.10 0.92 -28.41
C ARG A 186 -20.28 2.16 -27.54
N ALA A 187 -19.29 2.48 -26.71
CA ALA A 187 -19.32 3.66 -25.86
C ALA A 187 -19.26 4.94 -26.69
N LEU A 188 -18.41 4.99 -27.73
CA LEU A 188 -18.33 6.13 -28.63
C LEU A 188 -19.66 6.43 -29.33
N ILE A 189 -20.35 5.41 -29.83
CA ILE A 189 -21.66 5.59 -30.48
C ILE A 189 -22.70 6.10 -29.48
N GLN A 190 -22.70 5.58 -28.25
CA GLN A 190 -23.60 6.05 -27.19
C GLN A 190 -23.33 7.50 -26.81
N ILE A 191 -22.06 7.88 -26.63
CA ILE A 191 -21.66 9.26 -26.33
C ILE A 191 -22.09 10.19 -27.47
N ALA A 192 -21.79 9.83 -28.72
CA ALA A 192 -22.18 10.63 -29.88
C ALA A 192 -23.71 10.83 -29.98
N HIS A 193 -24.49 9.77 -29.71
CA HIS A 193 -25.95 9.89 -29.67
C HIS A 193 -26.43 10.82 -28.55
N LEU A 194 -25.88 10.68 -27.34
CA LEU A 194 -26.23 11.54 -26.20
C LEU A 194 -25.87 13.00 -26.43
N GLU A 195 -24.70 13.28 -27.00
CA GLU A 195 -24.26 14.64 -27.34
C GLU A 195 -25.15 15.26 -28.42
N ALA A 196 -25.47 14.50 -29.48
CA ALA A 196 -26.39 14.95 -30.53
C ALA A 196 -27.80 15.21 -29.98
N TYR A 197 -28.30 14.33 -29.10
CA TYR A 197 -29.61 14.47 -28.46
C TYR A 197 -29.65 15.70 -27.55
N ALA A 198 -28.63 15.90 -26.72
CA ALA A 198 -28.49 17.06 -25.86
C ALA A 198 -28.42 18.37 -26.68
N LEU A 199 -27.66 18.38 -27.77
CA LEU A 199 -27.59 19.50 -28.70
C LEU A 199 -28.96 19.78 -29.34
N SER A 200 -29.68 18.75 -29.79
CA SER A 200 -31.00 18.90 -30.40
C SER A 200 -32.02 19.53 -29.44
N ILE A 201 -32.00 19.14 -28.16
CA ILE A 201 -32.87 19.74 -27.13
C ILE A 201 -32.43 21.19 -26.85
N GLY A 202 -31.12 21.43 -26.73
CA GLY A 202 -30.57 22.77 -26.46
C GLY A 202 -30.84 23.78 -27.59
N ALA A 203 -30.73 23.34 -28.84
CA ALA A 203 -31.00 24.15 -30.03
C ALA A 203 -32.49 24.19 -30.43
N VAL A 204 -33.37 23.53 -29.66
CA VAL A 204 -34.82 23.46 -29.92
C VAL A 204 -35.13 22.96 -31.33
N ILE A 205 -34.41 21.93 -31.77
CA ILE A 205 -34.63 21.30 -33.08
C ILE A 205 -35.72 20.23 -32.91
N PRO A 206 -36.91 20.42 -33.50
CA PRO A 206 -38.02 19.51 -33.30
C PRO A 206 -37.85 18.26 -34.17
N THR A 207 -37.48 17.15 -33.54
CA THR A 207 -37.49 15.82 -34.15
C THR A 207 -38.55 14.95 -33.49
N ARG A 208 -38.93 13.82 -34.12
CA ARG A 208 -39.93 12.91 -33.54
C ARG A 208 -39.54 12.40 -32.15
N GLU A 209 -38.24 12.32 -31.87
CA GLU A 209 -37.69 11.78 -30.62
C GLU A 209 -37.44 12.85 -29.55
N THR A 210 -37.37 14.13 -29.92
CA THR A 210 -37.04 15.24 -29.00
C THR A 210 -38.22 16.16 -28.69
N ILE A 211 -39.30 16.09 -29.49
CA ILE A 211 -40.41 17.05 -29.38
C ILE A 211 -41.12 16.99 -28.03
N ARG A 212 -41.23 15.80 -27.43
CA ARG A 212 -41.86 15.62 -26.12
C ARG A 212 -41.05 16.30 -25.03
N GLU A 213 -39.74 16.08 -25.03
CA GLU A 213 -38.81 16.62 -24.04
C GLU A 213 -38.67 18.13 -24.18
N ILE A 214 -38.66 18.66 -25.42
CA ILE A 214 -38.65 20.11 -25.67
C ILE A 214 -39.91 20.77 -25.07
N ILE A 215 -41.10 20.19 -25.29
CA ILE A 215 -42.34 20.73 -24.74
C ILE A 215 -42.35 20.64 -23.20
N GLN A 216 -41.90 19.51 -22.64
CA GLN A 216 -41.79 19.36 -21.19
C GLN A 216 -40.83 20.38 -20.58
N ARG A 217 -39.68 20.59 -21.20
CA ARG A 217 -38.71 21.60 -20.77
C ARG A 217 -39.31 23.01 -20.81
N ALA A 218 -39.95 23.38 -21.91
CA ALA A 218 -40.62 24.68 -22.04
C ALA A 218 -41.71 24.88 -20.97
N TYR A 219 -42.47 23.82 -20.67
CA TYR A 219 -43.49 23.85 -19.61
C TYR A 219 -42.87 24.05 -18.22
N ILE A 220 -41.77 23.36 -17.90
CA ILE A 220 -41.03 23.53 -16.64
C ILE A 220 -40.45 24.95 -16.53
N GLU A 221 -39.86 25.48 -17.61
CA GLU A 221 -39.31 26.83 -17.64
C GLU A 221 -40.41 27.89 -17.42
N MET A 222 -41.58 27.72 -18.05
CA MET A 222 -42.75 28.57 -17.83
C MET A 222 -43.22 28.54 -16.36
N LEU A 223 -43.35 27.36 -15.76
CA LEU A 223 -43.73 27.21 -14.36
C LEU A 223 -42.71 27.85 -13.41
N SER A 224 -41.41 27.68 -13.70
CA SER A 224 -40.35 28.30 -12.93
C SER A 224 -40.36 29.83 -13.06
N LEU A 225 -40.71 30.38 -14.23
CA LEU A 225 -40.84 31.82 -14.41
C LEU A 225 -42.08 32.37 -13.70
N SER A 226 -43.21 31.69 -13.85
CA SER A 226 -44.47 32.05 -13.20
C SER A 226 -44.34 32.11 -11.68
N SER A 227 -43.71 31.11 -11.06
CA SER A 227 -43.51 31.07 -9.61
C SER A 227 -42.57 32.17 -9.10
N ARG A 228 -41.55 32.54 -9.89
CA ARG A 228 -40.65 33.64 -9.55
C ARG A 228 -41.32 35.01 -9.71
N LEU A 229 -42.12 35.21 -10.76
CA LEU A 229 -42.87 36.45 -10.97
C LEU A 229 -43.85 36.73 -9.82
N SER A 230 -44.61 35.72 -9.37
CA SER A 230 -45.50 35.88 -8.21
C SER A 230 -44.75 36.30 -6.95
N SER A 231 -43.57 35.72 -6.70
CA SER A 231 -42.75 36.10 -5.54
C SER A 231 -42.15 37.52 -5.65
N LEU A 232 -41.85 37.98 -6.86
CA LEU A 232 -41.34 39.33 -7.13
C LEU A 232 -42.43 40.38 -6.98
N GLU A 233 -43.64 40.10 -7.45
CA GLU A 233 -44.80 40.99 -7.28
C GLU A 233 -45.18 41.15 -5.80
N GLU A 234 -45.06 40.10 -4.99
CA GLU A 234 -45.24 40.18 -3.54
C GLU A 234 -44.16 41.03 -2.86
N ASN A 235 -42.90 40.89 -3.28
CA ASN A 235 -41.78 41.68 -2.74
C ASN A 235 -41.86 43.17 -3.13
N ILE A 236 -42.28 43.49 -4.36
CA ILE A 236 -42.47 44.89 -4.82
C ILE A 236 -43.60 45.56 -4.02
N LYS A 237 -44.71 44.85 -3.78
CA LYS A 237 -45.83 45.37 -2.96
C LYS A 237 -45.46 45.59 -1.49
N GLN A 238 -44.45 44.89 -0.97
CA GLN A 238 -43.94 45.13 0.38
C GLN A 238 -43.00 46.35 0.44
N LEU A 239 -42.24 46.63 -0.63
CA LEU A 239 -41.37 47.80 -0.75
C LEU A 239 -42.13 49.11 -0.99
N GLU A 240 -43.27 49.08 -1.69
CA GLU A 240 -44.13 50.25 -1.90
C GLU A 240 -45.02 50.60 -0.68
N LYS A 241 -45.05 49.73 0.34
CA LYS A 241 -45.82 49.91 1.58
C LYS A 241 -44.98 50.30 2.80
N GLY A 242 -43.67 50.52 2.63
CA GLY A 242 -42.76 51.09 3.62
C GLY A 242 -42.40 52.53 3.29
#